data_AF-R5K717-F1
#
_entry.id   AF-R5K717-F1
#
_cell.length_a   1.000
_cell.length_b   1.000
_cell.length_c   1.000
_cell.angle_alpha   90.00
_cell.angle_beta   90.00
_cell.angle_gamma   90.00
#
_symmetry.space_group_name_H-M   'P 1'
#
loop_
_entity.id
_entity.type
_entity.pdbx_description
1 polymer ?
#
loop_
_entity_poly.entity_id
_entity_poly.type
_entity_poly.pdbx_seq_one_letter_code
_entity_poly.pdbx_strand_id
1 'polypeptide(L)'
;MNEKEKEYCKLIGSIIRKLRKQQNKSLCMFAYENDIARSTLSRIEKGENECGLITLKKISDGLNWKMSEFFKYIEDNNGDIKLIDE
;
A
#
# COMPACT_ATOMS: atom_id res chain seq x y z
N MET A 1 12.03 0.49 -12.53
CA MET A 1 11.23 1.66 -12.20
C MET A 1 12.07 2.90 -12.35
N ASN A 2 11.53 3.93 -13.02
CA ASN A 2 12.11 5.27 -13.01
C ASN A 2 11.93 5.93 -11.62
N GLU A 3 12.49 7.12 -11.44
CA GLU A 3 12.47 7.81 -10.14
C GLU A 3 11.05 8.15 -9.68
N LYS A 4 10.19 8.65 -10.58
CA LYS A 4 8.78 8.95 -10.29
C LYS A 4 8.00 7.71 -9.84
N GLU A 5 8.13 6.60 -10.56
CA GLU A 5 7.49 5.31 -10.21
C GLU A 5 7.93 4.82 -8.83
N LYS A 6 9.21 5.03 -8.49
CA LYS A 6 9.75 4.65 -7.18
C LYS A 6 9.23 5.55 -6.06
N GLU A 7 9.08 6.84 -6.29
CA GLU A 7 8.45 7.77 -5.34
C GLU A 7 6.99 7.38 -5.10
N TYR A 8 6.27 7.07 -6.16
CA TYR A 8 4.89 6.58 -6.08
C TYR A 8 4.80 5.29 -5.25
N CYS A 9 5.64 4.29 -5.53
CA CYS A 9 5.65 3.04 -4.77
C CYS A 9 5.99 3.26 -3.29
N LYS A 10 6.92 4.18 -2.97
CA LYS A 10 7.26 4.53 -1.59
C LYS A 10 6.09 5.18 -0.86
N LEU A 11 5.38 6.09 -1.52
CA LEU A 11 4.22 6.77 -0.95
C LEU A 11 3.11 5.76 -0.59
N ILE A 12 2.68 4.95 -1.57
CA ILE A 12 1.67 3.91 -1.39
C ILE A 12 2.10 2.90 -0.33
N GLY A 13 3.35 2.42 -0.41
CA GLY A 13 3.91 1.48 0.55
C GLY A 13 3.91 2.02 1.98
N SER A 14 4.24 3.29 2.16
CA SER A 14 4.24 3.95 3.47
C SER A 14 2.83 4.09 4.05
N ILE A 15 1.83 4.36 3.21
CA ILE A 15 0.41 4.43 3.59
C ILE A 15 -0.07 3.06 4.05
N ILE A 16 0.19 2.00 3.27
CA ILE A 16 -0.16 0.62 3.64
C ILE A 16 0.45 0.25 4.99
N ARG A 17 1.74 0.55 5.19
CA ARG A 17 2.45 0.31 6.46
C ARG A 17 1.80 1.06 7.62
N LYS A 18 1.40 2.32 7.42
CA LYS A 18 0.72 3.15 8.43
C LYS A 18 -0.62 2.54 8.80
N LEU A 19 -1.48 2.24 7.82
CA LEU A 19 -2.81 1.67 8.03
C LEU A 19 -2.73 0.30 8.73
N ARG A 20 -1.80 -0.57 8.32
CA ARG A 20 -1.57 -1.86 9.02
C ARG A 20 -1.17 -1.66 10.48
N LYS A 21 -0.26 -0.73 10.75
CA LYS A 21 0.17 -0.44 12.13
C LYS A 21 -0.96 0.14 12.98
N GLN A 22 -1.88 0.91 12.40
CA GLN A 22 -3.08 1.39 13.11
C GLN A 22 -4.02 0.26 13.55
N GLN A 23 -4.00 -0.88 12.84
CA GLN A 23 -4.69 -2.11 13.28
C GLN A 23 -3.91 -2.90 14.35
N ASN A 24 -2.77 -2.40 14.84
CA ASN A 24 -1.86 -3.12 15.76
C ASN A 24 -1.35 -4.48 15.22
N LYS A 25 -1.34 -4.68 13.90
CA LYS A 25 -0.91 -5.94 13.29
C LYS A 25 0.57 -5.88 12.90
N SER A 26 1.31 -6.94 13.23
CA SER A 26 2.67 -7.13 12.72
C SER A 26 2.65 -7.39 11.22
N LEU A 27 3.78 -7.18 10.53
CA LEU A 27 3.92 -7.51 9.11
C LEU A 27 3.60 -8.99 8.86
N CYS A 28 4.09 -9.88 9.74
CA CYS A 28 3.89 -11.32 9.61
C CYS A 28 2.41 -11.70 9.77
N MET A 29 1.76 -11.15 10.80
CA MET A 29 0.35 -11.42 11.09
C MET A 29 -0.54 -10.98 9.93
N PHE A 30 -0.38 -9.74 9.48
CA PHE A 30 -1.19 -9.19 8.40
C PHE A 30 -0.97 -9.93 7.07
N ALA A 31 0.28 -10.30 6.77
CA ALA A 31 0.59 -11.07 5.58
C ALA A 31 -0.09 -12.44 5.60
N TYR A 32 -0.02 -13.13 6.73
CA TYR A 32 -0.63 -14.45 6.92
C TYR A 32 -2.16 -14.41 6.81
N GLU A 33 -2.82 -13.48 7.53
CA GLU A 33 -4.28 -13.34 7.53
C GLU A 33 -4.87 -13.03 6.15
N ASN A 34 -4.10 -12.37 5.28
CA ASN A 34 -4.58 -11.91 3.97
C ASN A 34 -4.01 -12.72 2.80
N ASP A 35 -3.37 -13.86 3.08
CA ASP A 35 -2.76 -14.73 2.06
C ASP A 35 -1.79 -13.95 1.14
N ILE A 36 -0.91 -13.17 1.76
CA ILE A 36 0.15 -12.41 1.08
C ILE A 36 1.50 -12.97 1.54
N ALA A 37 2.40 -13.25 0.61
CA ALA A 37 3.77 -13.61 0.98
C ALA A 37 4.41 -12.46 1.79
N ARG A 38 4.94 -12.77 2.97
CA ARG A 38 5.58 -11.78 3.87
C ARG A 38 6.64 -10.94 3.16
N SER A 39 7.45 -11.57 2.29
CA SER A 39 8.47 -10.89 1.48
C SER A 39 7.86 -9.87 0.52
N THR A 40 6.76 -10.23 -0.15
CA THR A 40 6.01 -9.34 -1.04
C THR A 40 5.46 -8.14 -0.29
N LEU A 41 4.74 -8.36 0.82
CA LEU A 41 4.23 -7.25 1.64
C LEU A 41 5.36 -6.36 2.15
N SER A 42 6.48 -6.94 2.58
CA SER A 42 7.64 -6.16 3.04
C SER A 42 8.21 -5.26 1.95
N ARG A 43 8.32 -5.74 0.71
CA ARG A 43 8.88 -4.96 -0.40
C ARG A 43 7.92 -3.87 -0.84
N ILE A 44 6.61 -4.16 -0.86
CA ILE A 44 5.55 -3.19 -1.12
C ILE A 44 5.60 -2.05 -0.10
N GLU A 45 5.64 -2.36 1.20
CA GLU A 45 5.67 -1.32 2.25
C GLU A 45 6.91 -0.42 2.23
N LYS A 46 8.00 -0.90 1.63
CA LYS A 46 9.24 -0.13 1.44
C LYS A 46 9.28 0.61 0.11
N GLY A 47 8.31 0.41 -0.78
CA GLY A 47 8.33 0.92 -2.16
C GLY A 47 9.40 0.27 -3.04
N GLU A 48 9.90 -0.91 -2.66
CA GLU A 48 10.88 -1.68 -3.44
C GLU A 48 10.23 -2.46 -4.59
N ASN A 49 8.92 -2.71 -4.50
CA ASN A 49 8.16 -3.46 -5.49
C ASN A 49 6.79 -2.83 -5.70
N GLU A 50 6.30 -2.90 -6.93
CA GLU A 50 4.93 -2.49 -7.27
C GLU A 50 3.90 -3.38 -6.54
N CYS A 51 2.77 -2.79 -6.19
CA CYS A 51 1.63 -3.51 -5.65
C CYS A 51 0.67 -3.89 -6.79
N GLY A 52 0.72 -5.15 -7.23
CA GLY A 52 -0.22 -5.64 -8.25
C GLY A 52 -1.67 -5.64 -7.75
N LEU A 53 -2.63 -5.51 -8.68
CA LEU A 53 -4.05 -5.32 -8.38
C LEU A 53 -4.65 -6.37 -7.41
N ILE A 54 -4.33 -7.65 -7.59
CA ILE A 54 -4.84 -8.73 -6.72
C ILE A 54 -4.29 -8.58 -5.29
N THR A 55 -3.01 -8.29 -5.15
CA THR A 55 -2.38 -8.04 -3.85
C THR A 55 -2.97 -6.80 -3.20
N LEU A 56 -3.21 -5.75 -3.98
CA LEU A 56 -3.84 -4.54 -3.49
C LEU A 56 -5.26 -4.81 -2.96
N LYS A 57 -6.04 -5.63 -3.66
CA LYS A 57 -7.36 -6.07 -3.18
C LYS A 57 -7.27 -6.80 -1.84
N LYS A 58 -6.36 -7.78 -1.73
CA LYS A 58 -6.08 -8.49 -0.46
C LYS A 58 -5.70 -7.53 0.67
N ILE A 59 -4.86 -6.53 0.38
CA ILE A 59 -4.48 -5.51 1.37
C ILE A 59 -5.69 -4.67 1.77
N SER A 60 -6.49 -4.19 0.82
CA SER A 60 -7.68 -3.39 1.11
C SER A 60 -8.70 -4.15 1.97
N ASP A 61 -8.90 -5.45 1.67
CA ASP A 61 -9.78 -6.32 2.46
C ASP A 61 -9.24 -6.54 3.87
N GLY A 62 -7.93 -6.76 4.02
CA GLY A 62 -7.27 -6.86 5.32
C GLY A 62 -7.32 -5.57 6.13
N LEU A 63 -7.35 -4.43 5.45
CA LEU A 63 -7.55 -3.12 6.06
C LEU A 63 -9.03 -2.83 6.40
N ASN A 64 -9.95 -3.68 5.92
CA ASN A 64 -11.41 -3.50 5.96
C ASN A 64 -11.87 -2.23 5.21
N TRP A 65 -11.25 -1.95 4.08
CA TRP A 65 -11.47 -0.77 3.24
C TRP A 65 -11.88 -1.20 1.84
N LYS A 66 -12.75 -0.42 1.21
CA LYS A 66 -12.97 -0.53 -0.23
C LYS A 66 -11.75 0.01 -0.99
N MET A 67 -11.47 -0.56 -2.16
CA MET A 67 -10.43 -0.04 -3.06
C MET A 67 -10.64 1.45 -3.36
N SER A 68 -11.88 1.88 -3.56
CA SER A 68 -12.23 3.29 -3.77
C SER A 68 -11.86 4.20 -2.58
N GLU A 69 -12.06 3.72 -1.35
CA GLU A 69 -11.70 4.46 -0.13
C GLU A 69 -10.18 4.54 0.02
N PHE A 70 -9.47 3.46 -0.34
CA PHE A 70 -8.03 3.43 -0.33
C PHE A 70 -7.42 4.44 -1.30
N PHE A 71 -7.88 4.50 -2.55
CA PHE A 71 -7.41 5.48 -3.53
C PHE A 71 -7.77 6.91 -3.14
N LYS A 72 -8.99 7.14 -2.67
CA LYS A 72 -9.40 8.46 -2.18
C LYS A 72 -8.51 8.93 -1.02
N TYR A 73 -8.19 8.04 -0.09
CA TYR A 73 -7.28 8.39 1.01
C TYR A 73 -5.88 8.73 0.53
N ILE A 74 -5.37 8.02 -0.48
CA ILE A 74 -4.10 8.34 -1.10
C ILE A 74 -4.16 9.75 -1.71
N GLU A 75 -5.17 10.06 -2.51
CA GLU A 75 -5.41 11.40 -3.08
C GLU A 75 -5.43 12.49 -2.00
N ASP A 76 -6.19 12.27 -0.92
CA ASP A 76 -6.34 13.21 0.19
C ASP A 76 -5.04 13.38 1.03
N ASN A 77 -4.13 12.39 1.02
CA ASN A 77 -2.93 12.36 1.86
C ASN A 77 -1.63 12.39 1.04
N ASN A 78 -1.69 12.70 -0.25
CA ASN A 78 -0.58 12.48 -1.16
C ASN A 78 0.57 13.49 -1.04
N GLY A 79 0.38 14.59 -0.28
CA GLY A 79 1.26 15.76 -0.41
C GLY A 79 1.32 16.22 -1.88
N ASP A 80 2.23 17.12 -2.23
CA ASP A 80 2.35 17.69 -3.59
C ASP A 80 2.65 16.67 -4.72
N ILE A 81 2.63 15.36 -4.46
CA ILE A 81 2.70 14.31 -5.47
C ILE A 81 1.36 14.29 -6.21
N LYS A 82 1.27 15.04 -7.31
CA LYS A 82 0.13 14.96 -8.23
C LYS A 82 0.04 13.53 -8.78
N LEU A 83 -0.99 12.78 -8.38
CA LEU A 83 -1.29 11.43 -8.92
C LEU A 83 -1.71 11.48 -10.38
N ILE A 84 -2.02 12.68 -10.87
CA ILE A 84 -2.52 12.98 -12.20
C ILE A 84 -1.71 14.18 -12.68
N ASP A 85 -0.74 13.94 -13.57
CA ASP A 85 -0.26 14.99 -14.45
C ASP A 85 -1.46 15.29 -15.39
N GLU A 86 -2.12 16.45 -15.22
CA GLU A 86 -3.08 16.97 -16.21
C GLU A 86 -2.37 17.24 -17.54
#